data_AF-A0A661NCS1-F1
#
_entry.id   AF-A0A661NCS1-F1
#
_cell.length_a   1.000
_cell.length_b   1.000
_cell.length_c   1.000
_cell.angle_alpha   90.00
_cell.angle_beta   90.00
_cell.angle_gamma   90.00
#
_symmetry.space_group_name_H-M   'P 1'
#
loop_
_entity.id
_entity.type
_entity.pdbx_description
1 polymer ?
#
loop_
_entity_poly.entity_id
_entity_poly.type
_entity_poly.pdbx_seq_one_letter_code
_entity_poly.pdbx_strand_id
1 'polypeptide(L)'
;MKGFGRVLVLGAVLSAAPYLTGAHPLLAAALGVTAGVLLAVVLAGAVSPPAVALGALGAVAFTAVSPYSVAFGGALLIAFAYGARILRARTLVAGVVTLAASFLAGGGAAWIAWAYADAGWVIRGSSVIVAALLAAGPLLVAVDDRIAHRLRMLAERTAGGLRLRLLRAVVLRRRHLDADYRLSRGTQRRLERAYRALLATAGSRIDSSASQHMVLDRRIDSYVSALTRASRAAARAHALSTGIDDAILTELRMEGEDLEAKAEALAEVA
;
A
#
# COMPACT_ATOMS: atom_id res chain seq x y z
N MET A 1 -15.19 2.35 10.54
CA MET A 1 -15.16 1.05 11.24
C MET A 1 -14.67 -0.15 10.39
N LYS A 2 -14.18 0.01 9.16
CA LYS A 2 -13.73 -1.13 8.30
C LYS A 2 -12.48 -1.88 8.78
N GLY A 3 -11.75 -1.34 9.76
CA GLY A 3 -10.54 -1.97 10.32
C GLY A 3 -10.83 -3.10 11.31
N PHE A 4 -11.88 -2.96 12.13
CA PHE A 4 -12.16 -3.87 13.24
C PHE A 4 -12.51 -5.29 12.76
N GLY A 5 -13.32 -5.40 11.70
CA GLY A 5 -13.67 -6.69 11.10
C GLY A 5 -12.45 -7.46 10.58
N ARG A 6 -11.39 -6.78 10.15
CA ARG A 6 -10.17 -7.45 9.67
C ARG A 6 -9.37 -8.08 10.82
N VAL A 7 -9.32 -7.39 11.95
CA VAL A 7 -8.65 -7.87 13.16
C VAL A 7 -9.39 -9.08 13.74
N LEU A 8 -10.72 -9.08 13.71
CA LEU A 8 -11.53 -10.22 14.14
C LEU A 8 -11.30 -11.47 13.28
N VAL A 9 -11.26 -11.33 11.94
CA VAL A 9 -10.97 -12.48 11.06
C VAL A 9 -9.56 -13.03 11.29
N LEU A 10 -8.57 -12.15 11.52
CA LEU A 10 -7.20 -12.52 11.88
C LEU A 10 -7.16 -13.33 13.17
N GLY A 11 -7.81 -12.82 14.23
CA GLY A 11 -7.90 -13.51 15.51
C GLY A 11 -8.61 -14.86 15.39
N ALA A 12 -9.71 -14.93 14.65
CA ALA A 12 -10.46 -16.17 14.44
C ALA A 12 -9.60 -17.24 13.73
N VAL A 13 -8.93 -16.89 12.63
CA VAL A 13 -8.05 -17.81 11.88
C VAL A 13 -6.91 -18.32 12.76
N LEU A 14 -6.24 -17.42 13.51
CA LEU A 14 -5.13 -17.81 14.38
C LEU A 14 -5.60 -18.67 15.56
N SER A 15 -6.77 -18.37 16.13
CA SER A 15 -7.35 -19.15 17.23
C SER A 15 -7.82 -20.54 16.83
N ALA A 16 -8.18 -20.75 15.56
CA ALA A 16 -8.63 -22.04 15.05
C ALA A 16 -7.48 -23.01 14.76
N ALA A 17 -6.25 -22.50 14.53
CA ALA A 17 -5.10 -23.30 14.13
C ALA A 17 -4.75 -24.47 15.08
N PRO A 18 -4.78 -24.33 16.42
CA PRO A 18 -4.46 -25.44 17.33
C PRO A 18 -5.43 -26.62 17.21
N TYR A 19 -6.70 -26.35 16.93
CA TYR A 19 -7.76 -27.36 16.84
C TYR A 19 -7.69 -28.19 15.55
N LEU A 20 -6.92 -27.75 14.55
CA LEU A 20 -6.73 -28.49 13.30
C LEU A 20 -5.78 -29.68 13.43
N THR A 21 -4.99 -29.73 14.50
CA THR A 21 -3.99 -30.79 14.71
C THR A 21 -4.62 -32.18 14.96
N GLY A 22 -5.86 -32.21 15.46
CA GLY A 22 -6.62 -33.46 15.67
C GLY A 22 -7.50 -33.88 14.48
N ALA A 23 -7.57 -33.08 13.42
CA ALA A 23 -8.39 -33.38 12.25
C ALA A 23 -7.66 -34.28 11.23
N HIS A 24 -8.42 -34.92 10.33
CA HIS A 24 -7.84 -35.64 9.19
C HIS A 24 -6.90 -34.71 8.39
N PRO A 25 -5.71 -35.17 7.94
CA PRO A 25 -4.69 -34.30 7.34
C PRO A 25 -5.19 -33.54 6.11
N LEU A 26 -6.04 -34.16 5.29
CA LEU A 26 -6.69 -33.49 4.15
C LEU A 26 -7.62 -32.35 4.59
N LEU A 27 -8.36 -32.52 5.69
CA LEU A 27 -9.27 -31.52 6.20
C LEU A 27 -8.49 -30.36 6.85
N ALA A 28 -7.42 -30.67 7.57
CA ALA A 28 -6.50 -29.67 8.11
C ALA A 28 -5.84 -28.85 6.99
N ALA A 29 -5.38 -29.50 5.92
CA ALA A 29 -4.81 -28.82 4.75
C ALA A 29 -5.84 -27.93 4.04
N ALA A 30 -7.05 -28.44 3.80
CA ALA A 30 -8.13 -27.68 3.15
C ALA A 30 -8.54 -26.44 3.98
N LEU A 31 -8.70 -26.60 5.29
CA LEU A 31 -9.02 -25.50 6.21
C LEU A 31 -7.86 -24.50 6.32
N GLY A 32 -6.61 -24.98 6.40
CA GLY A 32 -5.42 -24.13 6.44
C GLY A 32 -5.28 -23.26 5.18
N VAL A 33 -5.44 -23.85 4.00
CA VAL A 33 -5.40 -23.11 2.72
C VAL A 33 -6.55 -22.11 2.64
N THR A 34 -7.76 -22.51 3.01
CA THR A 34 -8.93 -21.62 3.01
C THR A 34 -8.72 -20.44 3.96
N ALA A 35 -8.18 -20.68 5.15
CA ALA A 35 -7.85 -19.64 6.12
C ALA A 35 -6.77 -18.69 5.60
N GLY A 36 -5.70 -19.21 4.97
CA GLY A 36 -4.65 -18.40 4.35
C GLY A 36 -5.18 -17.52 3.20
N VAL A 37 -6.05 -18.07 2.35
CA VAL A 37 -6.73 -17.32 1.28
C VAL A 37 -7.63 -16.23 1.84
N LEU A 38 -8.48 -16.55 2.82
CA LEU A 38 -9.36 -15.57 3.47
C LEU A 38 -8.56 -14.44 4.12
N LEU A 39 -7.47 -14.78 4.81
CA LEU A 39 -6.56 -13.82 5.41
C LEU A 39 -5.97 -12.87 4.35
N ALA A 40 -5.41 -13.42 3.28
CA ALA A 40 -4.84 -12.63 2.18
C ALA A 40 -5.88 -11.73 1.50
N VAL A 41 -7.10 -12.22 1.26
CA VAL A 41 -8.21 -11.44 0.69
C VAL A 41 -8.62 -10.29 1.62
N VAL A 42 -8.72 -10.54 2.92
CA VAL A 42 -9.07 -9.53 3.93
C VAL A 42 -8.00 -8.44 4.01
N LEU A 43 -6.72 -8.83 4.02
CA LEU A 43 -5.58 -7.90 4.03
C LEU A 43 -5.48 -7.11 2.72
N ALA A 44 -5.69 -7.77 1.58
CA ALA A 44 -5.73 -7.13 0.27
C ALA A 44 -6.90 -6.16 0.11
N GLY A 45 -8.02 -6.44 0.80
CA GLY A 45 -9.27 -5.67 0.78
C GLY A 45 -10.14 -5.92 -0.45
N ALA A 46 -9.80 -6.91 -1.27
CA ALA A 46 -10.53 -7.34 -2.46
C ALA A 46 -10.16 -8.79 -2.80
N VAL A 47 -11.12 -9.54 -3.35
CA VAL A 47 -10.85 -10.85 -3.94
C VAL A 47 -10.10 -10.61 -5.25
N SER A 48 -8.86 -11.07 -5.33
CA SER A 48 -8.03 -10.93 -6.53
C SER A 48 -7.19 -12.19 -6.72
N PRO A 49 -6.88 -12.61 -7.96
CA PRO A 49 -6.03 -13.76 -8.23
C PRO A 49 -4.73 -13.80 -7.41
N PRO A 50 -3.95 -12.71 -7.27
CA PRO A 50 -2.74 -12.74 -6.46
C PRO A 50 -3.03 -12.92 -4.96
N ALA A 51 -4.13 -12.38 -4.42
CA ALA A 51 -4.48 -12.60 -3.03
C ALA A 51 -4.81 -14.08 -2.75
N VAL A 52 -5.52 -14.74 -3.67
CA VAL A 52 -5.84 -16.17 -3.56
C VAL A 52 -4.56 -17.01 -3.68
N ALA A 53 -3.76 -16.78 -4.73
CA ALA A 53 -2.54 -17.55 -4.97
C ALA A 53 -1.53 -17.39 -3.82
N LEU A 54 -1.26 -16.16 -3.38
CA LEU A 54 -0.30 -15.91 -2.31
C LEU A 54 -0.83 -16.35 -0.95
N GLY A 55 -2.13 -16.21 -0.67
CA GLY A 55 -2.74 -16.74 0.55
C GLY A 55 -2.62 -18.27 0.64
N ALA A 56 -2.84 -18.97 -0.47
CA ALA A 56 -2.66 -20.43 -0.54
C ALA A 56 -1.19 -20.82 -0.38
N LEU A 57 -0.26 -20.14 -1.08
CA LEU A 57 1.18 -20.36 -0.94
C LEU A 57 1.67 -20.11 0.50
N GLY A 58 1.16 -19.06 1.15
CA GLY A 58 1.48 -18.76 2.54
C GLY A 58 1.04 -19.86 3.51
N ALA A 59 -0.16 -20.42 3.30
CA ALA A 59 -0.64 -21.56 4.09
C ALA A 59 0.22 -22.81 3.90
N VAL A 60 0.59 -23.13 2.65
CA VAL A 60 1.48 -24.26 2.35
C VAL A 60 2.88 -24.05 2.94
N ALA A 61 3.42 -22.84 2.85
CA ALA A 61 4.70 -22.50 3.45
C ALA A 61 4.67 -22.64 4.98
N PHE A 62 3.59 -22.19 5.62
CA PHE A 62 3.39 -22.34 7.06
C PHE A 62 3.37 -23.82 7.48
N THR A 63 2.61 -24.66 6.80
CA THR A 63 2.50 -26.08 7.15
C THR A 63 3.82 -26.83 6.92
N ALA A 64 4.56 -26.51 5.86
CA ALA A 64 5.85 -27.11 5.58
C ALA A 64 6.95 -26.73 6.60
N VAL A 65 6.90 -25.50 7.13
CA VAL A 65 7.98 -24.92 7.93
C VAL A 65 7.71 -24.96 9.43
N SER A 66 6.44 -24.87 9.86
CA SER A 66 6.07 -24.79 11.27
C SER A 66 6.60 -25.93 12.16
N PRO A 67 6.82 -27.19 11.67
CA PRO A 67 7.44 -28.23 12.50
C PRO A 67 8.89 -27.90 12.92
N TYR A 68 9.61 -27.10 12.13
CA TYR A 68 10.98 -26.69 12.41
C TYR A 68 11.06 -25.37 13.17
N SER A 69 10.19 -24.42 12.82
CA SER A 69 10.10 -23.12 13.48
C SER A 69 8.74 -22.48 13.25
N VAL A 70 7.92 -22.43 14.31
CA VAL A 70 6.60 -21.80 14.28
C VAL A 70 6.69 -20.31 13.95
N ALA A 71 7.71 -19.63 14.48
CA ALA A 71 7.97 -18.22 14.19
C ALA A 71 8.29 -18.02 12.69
N PHE A 72 9.19 -18.81 12.10
CA PHE A 72 9.54 -18.68 10.69
C PHE A 72 8.35 -19.03 9.78
N GLY A 73 7.58 -20.07 10.12
CA GLY A 73 6.35 -20.40 9.40
C GLY A 73 5.32 -19.27 9.44
N GLY A 74 5.08 -18.69 10.61
CA GLY A 74 4.17 -17.55 10.78
C GLY A 74 4.61 -16.30 10.03
N ALA A 75 5.93 -16.04 10.00
CA ALA A 75 6.52 -14.97 9.23
C ALA A 75 6.24 -15.10 7.73
N LEU A 76 6.41 -16.32 7.17
CA LEU A 76 6.09 -16.61 5.76
C LEU A 76 4.60 -16.46 5.47
N LEU A 77 3.73 -17.02 6.32
CA LEU A 77 2.27 -16.92 6.15
C LEU A 77 1.83 -15.46 6.00
N ILE A 78 2.24 -14.60 6.94
CA ILE A 78 1.85 -13.19 6.95
C ILE A 78 2.53 -12.44 5.79
N ALA A 79 3.81 -12.69 5.50
CA ALA A 79 4.49 -12.10 4.36
C ALA A 79 3.76 -12.36 3.03
N PHE A 80 3.38 -13.62 2.78
CA PHE A 80 2.61 -14.00 1.60
C PHE A 80 1.19 -13.45 1.63
N ALA A 81 0.52 -13.42 2.78
CA ALA A 81 -0.83 -12.84 2.88
C ALA A 81 -0.85 -11.33 2.58
N TYR A 82 0.23 -10.61 2.91
CA TYR A 82 0.44 -9.22 2.48
C TYR A 82 1.00 -9.11 1.05
N GLY A 83 1.35 -10.21 0.39
CA GLY A 83 2.01 -10.20 -0.91
C GLY A 83 1.24 -9.43 -2.00
N ALA A 84 -0.10 -9.55 -2.05
CA ALA A 84 -0.92 -8.76 -2.98
C ALA A 84 -0.85 -7.24 -2.71
N ARG A 85 -0.60 -6.82 -1.47
CA ARG A 85 -0.34 -5.42 -1.09
C ARG A 85 1.09 -5.02 -1.47
N ILE A 86 2.07 -5.88 -1.23
CA ILE A 86 3.48 -5.65 -1.57
C ILE A 86 3.67 -5.50 -3.08
N LEU A 87 2.99 -6.32 -3.90
CA LEU A 87 2.98 -6.19 -5.36
C LEU A 87 2.34 -4.90 -5.87
N ARG A 88 1.53 -4.22 -5.03
CA ARG A 88 0.93 -2.91 -5.32
C ARG A 88 1.76 -1.76 -4.76
N ALA A 89 2.88 -2.04 -4.10
CA ALA A 89 3.77 -1.02 -3.56
C ALA A 89 4.23 -0.08 -4.66
N ARG A 90 4.25 1.20 -4.33
CA ARG A 90 4.63 2.26 -5.26
C ARG A 90 6.11 2.25 -5.61
N THR A 91 6.95 1.91 -4.64
CA THR A 91 8.41 1.83 -4.78
C THR A 91 8.90 0.47 -4.29
N LEU A 92 10.04 0.01 -4.83
CA LEU A 92 10.70 -1.21 -4.34
C LEU A 92 11.02 -1.10 -2.85
N VAL A 93 11.50 0.06 -2.40
CA VAL A 93 11.79 0.32 -0.98
C VAL A 93 10.54 0.14 -0.11
N ALA A 94 9.39 0.71 -0.51
CA ALA A 94 8.15 0.52 0.23
C ALA A 94 7.72 -0.95 0.25
N GLY A 95 7.91 -1.67 -0.87
CA GLY A 95 7.65 -3.11 -0.95
C GLY A 95 8.53 -3.91 0.01
N VAL A 96 9.84 -3.66 0.02
CA VAL A 96 10.82 -4.30 0.89
C VAL A 96 10.55 -4.01 2.37
N VAL A 97 10.30 -2.74 2.72
CA VAL A 97 9.96 -2.35 4.10
C VAL A 97 8.69 -3.05 4.57
N THR A 98 7.68 -3.16 3.70
CA THR A 98 6.42 -3.84 4.03
C THR A 98 6.62 -5.34 4.18
N LEU A 99 7.42 -5.95 3.30
CA LEU A 99 7.77 -7.36 3.38
C LEU A 99 8.53 -7.67 4.66
N ALA A 100 9.53 -6.87 5.01
CA ALA A 100 10.29 -7.03 6.24
C ALA A 100 9.38 -6.85 7.47
N ALA A 101 8.54 -5.81 7.47
CA ALA A 101 7.60 -5.56 8.56
C ALA A 101 6.57 -6.69 8.71
N SER A 102 6.02 -7.21 7.60
CA SER A 102 5.04 -8.31 7.63
C SER A 102 5.67 -9.63 8.07
N PHE A 103 6.90 -9.88 7.65
CA PHE A 103 7.67 -11.03 8.07
C PHE A 103 7.93 -11.01 9.59
N LEU A 104 8.49 -9.91 10.11
CA LEU A 104 8.77 -9.77 11.55
C LEU A 104 7.48 -9.82 12.40
N ALA A 105 6.43 -9.11 11.96
CA ALA A 105 5.14 -9.12 12.64
C ALA A 105 4.50 -10.51 12.66
N GLY A 106 4.57 -11.24 11.55
CA GLY A 106 4.03 -12.61 11.48
C GLY A 106 4.77 -13.60 12.34
N GLY A 107 6.11 -13.50 12.37
CA GLY A 107 6.92 -14.36 13.21
C GLY A 107 6.70 -14.13 14.69
N GLY A 108 6.66 -12.86 15.11
CA GLY A 108 6.32 -12.50 16.49
C GLY A 108 4.91 -12.93 16.87
N ALA A 109 3.93 -12.80 15.97
CA ALA A 109 2.54 -13.16 16.24
C ALA A 109 2.38 -14.66 16.43
N ALA A 110 2.99 -15.46 15.55
CA ALA A 110 2.96 -16.92 15.66
C ALA A 110 3.74 -17.41 16.88
N TRP A 111 4.88 -16.79 17.20
CA TRP A 111 5.64 -17.13 18.41
C TRP A 111 4.84 -16.84 19.68
N ILE A 112 4.19 -15.67 19.80
CA ILE A 112 3.34 -15.33 20.95
C ILE A 112 2.16 -16.30 21.06
N ALA A 113 1.48 -16.59 19.94
CA ALA A 113 0.35 -17.52 19.94
C ALA A 113 0.77 -18.93 20.40
N TRP A 114 1.95 -19.40 19.98
CA TRP A 114 2.49 -20.69 20.36
C TRP A 114 3.00 -20.73 21.81
N ALA A 115 3.74 -19.72 22.25
CA ALA A 115 4.31 -19.66 23.60
C ALA A 115 3.26 -19.67 24.72
N TYR A 116 2.05 -19.17 24.43
CA TYR A 116 0.93 -19.15 25.37
C TYR A 116 -0.19 -20.13 24.98
N ALA A 117 0.12 -21.12 24.14
CA ALA A 117 -0.86 -22.13 23.72
C ALA A 117 -1.39 -22.92 24.92
N ASP A 118 -0.56 -23.29 25.90
CA ASP A 118 -0.98 -24.08 27.07
C ASP A 118 -1.41 -23.24 28.28
N ALA A 119 -1.43 -21.92 28.15
CA ALA A 119 -1.85 -21.03 29.22
C ALA A 119 -3.37 -21.11 29.46
N GLY A 120 -3.82 -20.64 30.63
CA GLY A 120 -5.24 -20.51 30.95
C GLY A 120 -6.00 -19.63 29.95
N TRP A 121 -7.31 -19.83 29.85
CA TRP A 121 -8.17 -19.22 28.80
C TRP A 121 -8.05 -17.69 28.72
N VAL A 122 -7.88 -17.01 29.85
CA VAL A 122 -7.69 -15.54 29.90
C VAL A 122 -6.40 -15.14 29.18
N ILE A 123 -5.28 -15.76 29.56
CA ILE A 123 -3.95 -15.45 29.01
C ILE A 123 -3.91 -15.82 27.53
N ARG A 124 -4.48 -16.96 27.16
CA ARG A 124 -4.60 -17.39 25.76
C ARG A 124 -5.44 -16.40 24.93
N GLY A 125 -6.56 -15.91 25.48
CA GLY A 125 -7.36 -14.88 24.83
C GLY A 125 -6.58 -13.59 24.61
N SER A 126 -5.85 -13.13 25.63
CA SER A 126 -5.00 -11.93 25.54
C SER A 126 -3.86 -12.11 24.53
N SER A 127 -3.18 -13.26 24.51
CA SER A 127 -2.08 -13.52 23.57
C SER A 127 -2.56 -13.55 22.13
N VAL A 128 -3.75 -14.10 21.84
CA VAL A 128 -4.38 -14.06 20.52
C VAL A 128 -4.67 -12.62 20.08
N ILE A 129 -5.19 -11.78 20.98
CA ILE A 129 -5.43 -10.35 20.69
C ILE A 129 -4.11 -9.65 20.35
N VAL A 130 -3.07 -9.86 21.16
CA VAL A 130 -1.74 -9.25 20.93
C VAL A 130 -1.14 -9.75 19.61
N ALA A 131 -1.20 -11.04 19.33
CA ALA A 131 -0.74 -11.62 18.07
C ALA A 131 -1.50 -11.05 16.86
N ALA A 132 -2.82 -10.90 16.96
CA ALA A 132 -3.64 -10.29 15.92
C ALA A 132 -3.29 -8.80 15.69
N LEU A 133 -3.04 -8.04 16.76
CA LEU A 133 -2.58 -6.65 16.67
C LEU A 133 -1.21 -6.56 16.02
N LEU A 134 -0.28 -7.44 16.39
CA LEU A 134 1.06 -7.49 15.81
C LEU A 134 0.99 -7.83 14.31
N ALA A 135 0.26 -8.88 13.93
CA ALA A 135 0.05 -9.27 12.52
C ALA A 135 -0.69 -8.20 11.69
N ALA A 136 -1.47 -7.33 12.33
CA ALA A 136 -2.11 -6.19 11.70
C ALA A 136 -1.17 -4.97 11.55
N GLY A 137 -0.04 -4.93 12.27
CA GLY A 137 0.94 -3.84 12.25
C GLY A 137 1.37 -3.37 10.84
N PRO A 138 1.66 -4.27 9.88
CA PRO A 138 2.02 -3.88 8.52
C PRO A 138 0.92 -3.10 7.76
N LEU A 139 -0.35 -3.13 8.21
CA LEU A 139 -1.41 -2.28 7.65
C LEU A 139 -1.16 -0.79 7.90
N LEU A 140 -0.37 -0.44 8.93
CA LEU A 140 -0.02 0.94 9.26
C LEU A 140 0.96 1.54 8.24
N VAL A 141 1.75 0.70 7.57
CA VAL A 141 2.61 1.14 6.48
C VAL A 141 1.73 1.54 5.29
N ALA A 142 1.82 2.81 4.89
CA ALA A 142 1.07 3.37 3.76
C ALA A 142 1.70 2.95 2.42
N VAL A 143 1.48 1.69 2.05
CA VAL A 143 2.04 1.07 0.83
C VAL A 143 1.17 1.36 -0.39
N ASP A 144 -0.15 1.38 -0.18
CA ASP A 144 -1.13 1.51 -1.26
C ASP A 144 -1.59 2.94 -1.43
N ASP A 145 -1.50 3.46 -2.65
CA ASP A 145 -2.38 4.54 -3.06
C ASP A 145 -3.80 4.01 -3.33
N ARG A 146 -4.61 3.98 -2.28
CA ARG A 146 -6.00 3.51 -2.32
C ARG A 146 -6.82 4.23 -3.39
N ILE A 147 -6.52 5.49 -3.69
CA ILE A 147 -7.22 6.28 -4.70
C ILE A 147 -6.91 5.74 -6.09
N ALA A 148 -5.61 5.59 -6.42
CA ALA A 148 -5.18 5.04 -7.69
C ALA A 148 -5.73 3.62 -7.92
N HIS A 149 -5.72 2.76 -6.89
CA HIS A 149 -6.26 1.42 -7.00
C HIS A 149 -7.78 1.41 -7.27
N ARG A 150 -8.55 2.23 -6.56
CA ARG A 150 -10.00 2.34 -6.80
C ARG A 150 -10.32 2.90 -8.18
N LEU A 151 -9.60 3.92 -8.64
CA LEU A 151 -9.77 4.47 -9.99
C LEU A 151 -9.49 3.39 -11.06
N ARG A 152 -8.46 2.55 -10.85
CA ARG A 152 -8.17 1.43 -11.75
C ARG A 152 -9.29 0.39 -11.77
N MET A 153 -9.82 -0.02 -10.61
CA MET A 153 -10.95 -0.95 -10.56
C MET A 153 -12.19 -0.38 -11.25
N LEU A 154 -12.48 0.91 -11.09
CA LEU A 154 -13.57 1.57 -11.81
C LEU A 154 -13.30 1.58 -13.32
N ALA A 155 -12.05 1.85 -13.74
CA ALA A 155 -11.67 1.84 -15.14
C ALA A 155 -11.88 0.45 -15.79
N GLU A 156 -11.53 -0.63 -15.09
CA GLU A 156 -11.71 -2.02 -15.55
C GLU A 156 -13.19 -2.41 -15.73
N ARG A 157 -14.11 -1.77 -15.00
CA ARG A 157 -15.56 -1.96 -15.11
C ARG A 157 -16.22 -1.05 -16.15
N THR A 158 -15.47 -0.13 -16.75
CA THR A 158 -15.97 0.83 -17.75
C THR A 158 -15.38 0.53 -19.12
N ALA A 159 -16.15 0.79 -20.18
CA ALA A 159 -15.69 0.66 -21.55
C ALA A 159 -15.41 2.02 -22.20
N GLY A 160 -14.72 2.00 -23.35
CA GLY A 160 -14.53 3.17 -24.22
C GLY A 160 -13.69 4.31 -23.63
N GLY A 161 -14.00 5.55 -24.01
CA GLY A 161 -13.23 6.74 -23.65
C GLY A 161 -13.18 7.03 -22.15
N LEU A 162 -14.21 6.62 -21.39
CA LEU A 162 -14.24 6.78 -19.94
C LEU A 162 -13.13 5.99 -19.25
N ARG A 163 -12.88 4.75 -19.69
CA ARG A 163 -11.79 3.91 -19.19
C ARG A 163 -10.44 4.60 -19.35
N LEU A 164 -10.17 5.18 -20.52
CA LEU A 164 -8.93 5.91 -20.79
C LEU A 164 -8.77 7.14 -19.89
N ARG A 165 -9.85 7.89 -19.64
CA ARG A 165 -9.85 9.05 -18.72
C ARG A 165 -9.54 8.65 -17.29
N LEU A 166 -10.13 7.56 -16.80
CA LEU A 166 -9.86 7.04 -15.45
C LEU A 166 -8.43 6.52 -15.33
N LEU A 167 -7.92 5.78 -16.33
CA LEU A 167 -6.52 5.35 -16.36
C LEU A 167 -5.55 6.54 -16.41
N ARG A 168 -5.89 7.61 -17.15
CA ARG A 168 -5.12 8.85 -17.14
C ARG A 168 -5.07 9.46 -15.74
N ALA A 169 -6.20 9.50 -15.02
CA ALA A 169 -6.25 9.98 -13.65
C ALA A 169 -5.37 9.13 -12.70
N VAL A 170 -5.31 7.80 -12.90
CA VAL A 170 -4.39 6.90 -12.18
C VAL A 170 -2.93 7.27 -12.43
N VAL A 171 -2.55 7.48 -13.70
CA VAL A 171 -1.18 7.87 -14.06
C VAL A 171 -0.81 9.22 -13.45
N LEU A 172 -1.70 10.21 -13.53
CA LEU A 172 -1.49 11.53 -12.92
C LEU A 172 -1.29 11.43 -11.40
N ARG A 173 -2.10 10.61 -10.74
CA ARG A 173 -2.00 10.40 -9.30
C ARG A 173 -0.68 9.76 -8.90
N ARG A 174 -0.23 8.74 -9.63
CA ARG A 174 1.07 8.09 -9.39
C ARG A 174 2.23 9.07 -9.59
N ARG A 175 2.26 9.79 -10.71
CA ARG A 175 3.27 10.82 -10.98
C ARG A 175 3.34 11.90 -9.91
N HIS A 176 2.19 12.32 -9.38
CA HIS A 176 2.12 13.30 -8.30
C HIS A 176 2.70 12.84 -6.98
N LEU A 177 2.62 11.53 -6.73
CA LEU A 177 3.22 10.93 -5.56
C LEU A 177 4.71 10.68 -5.80
N ASP A 178 5.09 10.27 -7.02
CA ASP A 178 6.47 9.93 -7.47
C ASP A 178 7.43 11.08 -7.57
N ALA A 179 6.98 12.21 -8.09
CA ALA A 179 7.80 13.38 -8.05
C ALA A 179 7.81 13.93 -6.62
N ASP A 180 9.01 14.21 -6.10
CA ASP A 180 9.26 14.95 -4.86
C ASP A 180 8.83 16.42 -4.98
N TYR A 181 7.68 16.65 -5.61
CA TYR A 181 6.99 17.92 -5.59
C TYR A 181 6.66 18.23 -4.13
N ARG A 182 7.46 19.12 -3.53
CA ARG A 182 7.16 19.77 -2.24
C ARG A 182 5.98 20.73 -2.43
N LEU A 183 4.81 20.18 -2.77
CA LEU A 183 3.56 20.91 -2.81
C LEU A 183 3.20 21.35 -1.40
N SER A 184 2.68 22.58 -1.28
CA SER A 184 2.14 23.04 -0.01
C SER A 184 1.05 22.09 0.51
N ARG A 185 0.97 21.92 1.83
CA ARG A 185 -0.05 21.06 2.48
C ARG A 185 -1.47 21.42 2.04
N GLY A 186 -1.73 22.72 1.78
CA GLY A 186 -3.00 23.20 1.27
C GLY A 186 -3.34 22.67 -0.12
N THR A 187 -2.39 22.73 -1.05
CA THR A 187 -2.55 22.21 -2.43
C THR A 187 -2.72 20.70 -2.43
N GLN A 188 -1.94 19.96 -1.63
CA GLN A 188 -2.10 18.51 -1.47
C GLN A 188 -3.51 18.14 -0.99
N ARG A 189 -4.03 18.84 0.03
CA ARG A 189 -5.40 18.63 0.53
C ARG A 189 -6.46 18.92 -0.54
N ARG A 190 -6.29 19.95 -1.36
CA ARG A 190 -7.22 20.28 -2.46
C ARG A 190 -7.20 19.21 -3.56
N LEU A 191 -6.02 18.76 -3.98
CA LEU A 191 -5.88 17.66 -4.95
C LEU A 191 -6.51 16.37 -4.43
N GLU A 192 -6.23 16.00 -3.18
CA GLU A 192 -6.82 14.84 -2.52
C GLU A 192 -8.36 14.90 -2.52
N ARG A 193 -8.95 16.06 -2.20
CA ARG A 193 -10.41 16.27 -2.28
C ARG A 193 -10.93 16.11 -3.72
N ALA A 194 -10.23 16.67 -4.71
CA ALA A 194 -10.61 16.54 -6.12
C ALA A 194 -10.60 15.08 -6.59
N TYR A 195 -9.58 14.30 -6.22
CA TYR A 195 -9.53 12.86 -6.51
C TYR A 195 -10.66 12.08 -5.83
N ARG A 196 -11.03 12.42 -4.59
CA ARG A 196 -12.16 11.79 -3.90
C ARG A 196 -13.50 12.14 -4.56
N ALA A 197 -13.67 13.38 -5.02
CA ALA A 197 -14.86 13.80 -5.75
C ALA A 197 -14.98 13.08 -7.12
N LEU A 198 -13.86 12.93 -7.83
CA LEU A 198 -13.79 12.13 -9.06
C LEU A 198 -14.18 10.67 -8.78
N LEU A 199 -13.63 10.05 -7.73
CA LEU A 199 -13.97 8.68 -7.34
C LEU A 199 -15.46 8.51 -7.01
N ALA A 200 -16.04 9.44 -6.25
CA ALA A 200 -17.46 9.43 -5.93
C ALA A 200 -18.31 9.53 -7.20
N THR A 201 -17.97 10.46 -8.10
CA THR A 201 -18.69 10.67 -9.37
C THR A 201 -18.58 9.45 -10.29
N ALA A 202 -17.40 8.86 -10.42
CA ALA A 202 -17.17 7.66 -11.22
C ALA A 202 -17.83 6.41 -10.61
N GLY A 203 -17.93 6.34 -9.28
CA GLY A 203 -18.72 5.31 -8.59
C GLY A 203 -20.21 5.45 -8.89
N SER A 204 -20.78 6.64 -8.69
CA SER A 204 -22.19 6.91 -9.00
C SER A 204 -22.54 6.63 -10.45
N ARG A 205 -21.60 6.81 -11.37
CA ARG A 205 -21.79 6.52 -12.80
C ARG A 205 -22.06 5.04 -13.08
N ILE A 206 -21.48 4.12 -12.32
CA ILE A 206 -21.71 2.68 -12.48
C ILE A 206 -23.12 2.32 -12.02
N ASP A 207 -23.60 2.95 -10.96
CA ASP A 207 -24.90 2.64 -10.34
C ASP A 207 -26.07 3.43 -10.97
N SER A 208 -25.78 4.47 -11.77
CA SER A 208 -26.77 5.36 -12.37
C SER A 208 -27.45 4.81 -13.62
N SER A 209 -28.66 5.29 -13.91
CA SER A 209 -29.40 5.00 -15.15
C SER A 209 -28.82 5.70 -16.39
N ALA A 210 -29.09 5.15 -17.58
CA ALA A 210 -28.57 5.62 -18.85
C ALA A 210 -28.77 7.12 -19.10
N SER A 211 -29.89 7.70 -18.64
CA SER A 211 -30.19 9.13 -18.80
C SER A 211 -29.21 10.04 -18.05
N GLN A 212 -28.59 9.58 -16.96
CA GLN A 212 -27.62 10.34 -16.17
C GLN A 212 -26.18 10.18 -16.65
N HIS A 213 -25.91 9.17 -17.49
CA HIS A 213 -24.57 8.80 -17.94
C HIS A 213 -23.85 9.97 -18.60
N MET A 214 -24.53 10.68 -19.50
CA MET A 214 -23.93 11.83 -20.21
C MET A 214 -23.51 12.95 -19.25
N VAL A 215 -24.31 13.26 -18.23
CA VAL A 215 -24.00 14.32 -17.25
C VAL A 215 -22.80 13.94 -16.40
N LEU A 216 -22.76 12.70 -15.92
CA LEU A 216 -21.68 12.18 -15.11
C LEU A 216 -20.38 12.04 -15.91
N ASP A 217 -20.43 11.61 -17.17
CA ASP A 217 -19.27 11.49 -18.05
C ASP A 217 -18.63 12.85 -18.33
N ARG A 218 -19.44 13.91 -18.52
CA ARG A 218 -18.95 15.30 -18.64
C ARG A 218 -18.30 15.79 -17.34
N ARG A 219 -18.89 15.47 -16.17
CA ARG A 219 -18.29 15.83 -14.86
C ARG A 219 -16.96 15.13 -14.65
N ILE A 220 -16.87 13.84 -14.98
CA ILE A 220 -15.62 13.07 -14.90
C ILE A 220 -14.55 13.69 -15.80
N ASP A 221 -14.90 14.04 -17.05
CA ASP A 221 -13.98 14.70 -17.97
C ASP A 221 -13.47 16.05 -17.46
N SER A 222 -14.36 16.86 -16.88
CA SER A 222 -14.02 18.13 -16.25
C SER A 222 -13.02 17.94 -15.09
N TYR A 223 -13.27 16.97 -14.21
CA TYR A 223 -12.34 16.64 -13.12
C TYR A 223 -10.98 16.19 -13.63
N VAL A 224 -10.93 15.28 -14.61
CA VAL A 224 -9.66 14.78 -15.18
C VAL A 224 -8.89 15.90 -15.86
N SER A 225 -9.58 16.78 -16.58
CA SER A 225 -8.98 17.95 -17.23
C SER A 225 -8.42 18.95 -16.21
N ALA A 226 -9.18 19.23 -15.14
CA ALA A 226 -8.73 20.09 -14.05
C ALA A 226 -7.49 19.51 -13.34
N LEU A 227 -7.50 18.21 -13.03
CA LEU A 227 -6.35 17.51 -12.44
C LEU A 227 -5.13 17.53 -13.37
N THR A 228 -5.33 17.36 -14.68
CA THR A 228 -4.24 17.44 -15.68
C THR A 228 -3.62 18.84 -15.75
N ARG A 229 -4.45 19.90 -15.66
CA ARG A 229 -3.95 21.28 -15.62
C ARG A 229 -3.17 21.55 -14.33
N ALA A 230 -3.73 21.14 -13.19
CA ALA A 230 -3.07 21.28 -11.89
C ALA A 230 -1.74 20.51 -11.85
N SER A 231 -1.69 19.31 -12.45
CA SER A 231 -0.46 18.52 -12.51
C SER A 231 0.63 19.15 -13.35
N ARG A 232 0.26 19.71 -14.51
CA ARG A 232 1.21 20.43 -15.36
C ARG A 232 1.70 21.71 -14.70
N ALA A 233 0.82 22.44 -14.02
CA ALA A 233 1.22 23.63 -13.25
C ALA A 233 2.20 23.29 -12.12
N ALA A 234 1.93 22.22 -11.36
CA ALA A 234 2.82 21.71 -10.33
C ALA A 234 4.19 21.29 -10.90
N ALA A 235 4.21 20.57 -12.02
CA ALA A 235 5.44 20.14 -12.67
C ALA A 235 6.28 21.34 -13.16
N ARG A 236 5.64 22.35 -13.76
CA ARG A 236 6.31 23.59 -14.19
C ARG A 236 6.86 24.37 -13.00
N ALA A 237 6.08 24.52 -11.93
CA ALA A 237 6.51 25.23 -10.73
C ALA A 237 7.74 24.54 -10.10
N HIS A 238 7.78 23.21 -10.11
CA HIS A 238 8.93 22.46 -9.61
C HIS A 238 10.15 22.57 -10.52
N ALA A 239 9.98 22.45 -11.84
CA ALA A 239 11.08 22.63 -12.79
C ALA A 239 11.69 24.04 -12.69
N LEU A 240 10.86 25.06 -12.43
CA LEU A 240 11.33 26.42 -12.17
C LEU A 240 12.08 26.51 -10.83
N SER A 241 11.58 25.87 -9.76
CA SER A 241 12.30 25.90 -8.48
C SER A 241 13.65 25.20 -8.56
N THR A 242 13.73 24.03 -9.19
CA THR A 242 15.00 23.31 -9.35
C THR A 242 15.96 24.06 -10.27
N GLY A 243 15.46 24.68 -11.35
CA GLY A 243 16.30 25.49 -12.23
C GLY A 243 16.86 26.75 -11.54
N ILE A 244 16.09 27.36 -10.63
CA ILE A 244 16.57 28.47 -9.81
C ILE A 244 17.63 27.98 -8.82
N ASP A 245 17.38 26.85 -8.14
CA ASP A 245 18.33 26.27 -7.19
C ASP A 245 19.65 25.92 -7.88
N ASP A 246 19.62 25.30 -9.06
CA ASP A 246 20.81 24.97 -9.85
C ASP A 246 21.57 26.22 -10.32
N ALA A 247 20.85 27.26 -10.76
CA ALA A 247 21.46 28.52 -11.19
C ALA A 247 22.17 29.24 -10.03
N ILE A 248 21.51 29.33 -8.86
CA ILE A 248 22.08 29.95 -7.66
C ILE A 248 23.29 29.13 -7.15
N LEU A 249 23.19 27.80 -7.13
CA LEU A 249 24.31 26.95 -6.75
C LEU A 249 25.50 27.09 -7.70
N THR A 250 25.25 27.26 -9.00
CA THR A 250 26.29 27.51 -9.99
C THR A 250 26.95 28.87 -9.79
N GLU A 251 26.15 29.92 -9.56
CA GLU A 251 26.65 31.28 -9.26
C GLU A 251 27.51 31.29 -7.99
N LEU A 252 27.05 30.71 -6.89
CA LEU A 252 27.81 30.59 -5.64
C LEU A 252 29.10 29.78 -5.80
N ARG A 253 29.10 28.74 -6.65
CA ARG A 253 30.30 27.97 -6.94
C ARG A 253 31.32 28.79 -7.73
N MET A 254 30.87 29.55 -8.72
CA MET A 254 31.74 30.45 -9.49
C MET A 254 32.32 31.57 -8.60
N GLU A 255 31.52 32.14 -7.70
CA GLU A 255 32.01 33.11 -6.70
C GLU A 255 33.02 32.48 -5.74
N GLY A 256 32.80 31.24 -5.32
CA GLY A 256 33.76 30.48 -4.50
C GLY A 256 35.09 30.25 -5.21
N GLU A 257 35.04 29.81 -6.47
CA GLU A 257 36.23 29.60 -7.31
C GLU A 257 37.00 30.93 -7.55
N ASP A 258 36.30 32.05 -7.72
CA ASP A 258 36.92 33.38 -7.83
C ASP A 258 37.55 33.86 -6.52
N LEU A 259 36.90 33.62 -5.38
CA LEU A 259 37.45 33.93 -4.06
C LEU A 259 38.69 33.09 -3.74
N GLU A 260 38.68 31.80 -4.11
CA GLU A 260 39.82 30.90 -3.94
C GLU A 260 41.01 31.34 -4.81
N ALA A 261 40.77 31.67 -6.09
CA ALA A 261 41.81 32.20 -6.98
C ALA A 261 42.40 33.53 -6.48
N LYS A 262 41.57 34.43 -5.94
CA LYS A 262 42.03 35.69 -5.31
C LYS A 262 42.86 35.44 -4.05
N ALA A 263 42.49 34.45 -3.24
CA ALA A 263 43.23 34.09 -2.04
C ALA A 263 44.61 33.49 -2.39
N GLU A 264 44.67 32.63 -3.41
CA GLU A 264 45.93 32.06 -3.91
C GLU A 264 46.86 33.14 -4.47
N ALA A 265 46.33 34.07 -5.28
CA ALA A 265 47.10 35.19 -5.81
C ALA A 265 47.63 36.13 -4.69
N LEU A 266 46.88 36.33 -3.61
CA LEU A 266 47.36 37.11 -2.45
C LEU A 266 48.46 36.37 -1.68
N ALA A 267 48.42 35.04 -1.63
CA ALA A 267 49.45 34.23 -0.99
C ALA A 267 50.78 34.24 -1.77
N GLU A 268 50.75 34.38 -3.10
CA GLU A 268 51.98 34.47 -3.91
C GLU A 268 52.72 35.81 -3.78
N VAL A 269 52.04 36.88 -3.34
CA VAL A 269 52.60 38.23 -3.22
C VAL A 269 53.14 38.50 -1.80
N ALA A 270 52.74 37.68 -0.81
CA ALA A 270 53.15 37.79 0.59
C ALA A 270 54.44 37.00 0.89
#